data_AF-A0A920KQU2-F1
#
_entry.id   AF-A0A920KQU2-F1
#
_cell.length_a   1.000
_cell.length_b   1.000
_cell.length_c   1.000
_cell.angle_alpha   90.00
_cell.angle_beta   90.00
_cell.angle_gamma   90.00
#
_symmetry.space_group_name_H-M   'P 1'
#
loop_
_entity.id
_entity.type
_entity.pdbx_description
1 polymer ?
#
loop_
_entity_poly.entity_id
_entity_poly.type
_entity_poly.pdbx_seq_one_letter_code
_entity_poly.pdbx_strand_id
1 'polypeptide(L)' 'MLTLHFAPNSRASRTLWLLEELGLEYELNRMDFHPRI' A
#
# COMPACT_ATOMS: atom_id res chain seq x y z
N MET A 1 -5.96 -14.37 0.61
CA MET A 1 -6.13 -13.00 1.16
C MET A 1 -5.04 -12.14 0.54
N LEU A 2 -5.38 -10.97 -0.01
CA LEU A 2 -4.40 -10.09 -0.66
C LEU A 2 -3.67 -9.28 0.42
N THR A 3 -2.34 -9.16 0.33
CA THR A 3 -1.55 -8.28 1.19
C THR A 3 -0.99 -7.14 0.35
N LEU A 4 -1.30 -5.90 0.72
CA LEU A 4 -0.76 -4.70 0.08
C LEU A 4 0.44 -4.18 0.88
N HIS A 5 1.63 -4.31 0.30
CA HIS A 5 2.84 -3.68 0.83
C HIS A 5 2.85 -2.20 0.44
N PHE A 6 2.81 -1.31 1.44
CA PHE A 6 2.69 0.11 1.24
C PHE A 6 3.80 0.87 1.97
N ALA A 7 4.44 1.80 1.26
CA ALA A 7 5.32 2.80 1.87
C ALA A 7 4.85 4.21 1.48
N PRO A 8 4.92 5.19 2.41
CA PRO A 8 4.60 6.59 2.08
C PRO A 8 5.42 7.10 0.89
N ASN A 9 4.82 7.91 0.03
CA ASN A 9 5.42 8.46 -1.20
C ASN A 9 5.88 7.40 -2.24
N SER A 10 5.44 6.15 -2.10
CA SER A 10 5.68 5.11 -3.09
C SER A 10 4.53 4.99 -4.10
N ARG A 11 4.81 4.25 -5.18
CA ARG A 11 3.81 3.94 -6.23
C ARG A 11 2.66 3.07 -5.73
N ALA A 12 2.82 2.41 -4.58
CA ALA A 12 1.77 1.57 -3.97
C ALA A 12 0.54 2.38 -3.54
N SER A 13 0.66 3.70 -3.40
CA SER A 13 -0.47 4.59 -3.10
C SER A 13 -1.61 4.49 -4.11
N ARG A 14 -1.30 4.24 -5.40
CA ARG A 14 -2.34 4.06 -6.44
C ARG A 14 -3.11 2.76 -6.28
N THR A 15 -2.40 1.68 -5.92
CA THR A 15 -3.00 0.38 -5.66
C THR A 15 -3.88 0.45 -4.42
N LEU A 16 -3.45 1.16 -3.37
CA LEU A 16 -4.26 1.41 -2.19
C LEU A 16 -5.60 2.04 -2.57
N TRP A 17 -5.59 3.16 -3.30
CA TRP A 17 -6.81 3.84 -3.72
C TRP A 17 -7.71 2.97 -4.59
N LEU A 18 -7.15 2.21 -5.53
CA LEU A 18 -7.92 1.30 -6.37
C LEU A 18 -8.67 0.25 -5.54
N LEU A 19 -8.01 -0.35 -4.54
CA LEU A 19 -8.63 -1.37 -3.69
C LEU A 19 -9.74 -0.78 -2.82
N GLU A 20 -9.53 0.44 -2.30
CA GLU A 20 -10.56 1.21 -1.58
C GLU A 20 -11.76 1.53 -2.46
N GLU A 21 -11.55 2.03 -3.68
CA GLU A 21 -12.64 2.37 -4.61
C GLU A 21 -13.47 1.14 -5.03
N LEU A 22 -12.83 -0.02 -5.16
CA LEU A 22 -13.51 -1.28 -5.49
C LEU A 22 -14.12 -1.97 -4.27
N GLY A 23 -13.86 -1.49 -3.04
CA GLY A 23 -14.35 -2.10 -1.81
C GLY A 23 -13.83 -3.52 -1.58
N LEU A 24 -12.60 -3.81 -2.03
CA LEU A 24 -12.01 -5.14 -1.93
C LEU A 24 -11.35 -5.35 -0.56
N GLU A 25 -11.46 -6.56 -0.01
CA GLU A 25 -10.72 -6.92 1.20
C GLU A 25 -9.24 -7.16 0.90
N TYR A 26 -8.39 -6.52 1.69
CA TYR A 26 -6.95 -6.70 1.69
C TYR A 26 -6.36 -6.41 3.07
N GLU A 27 -5.17 -6.95 3.32
CA GLU A 27 -4.38 -6.65 4.51
C GLU A 27 -3.32 -5.60 4.17
N LEU A 28 -3.28 -4.49 4.89
CA LEU A 28 -2.32 -3.41 4.65
C LEU A 28 -1.04 -3.63 5.48
N ASN A 29 0.06 -3.93 4.79
CA ASN A 29 1.39 -3.97 5.40
C ASN A 29 2.11 -2.63 5.15
N ARG A 30 1.98 -1.70 6.10
CA ARG A 30 2.62 -0.38 6.05
C ARG A 30 4.06 -0.47 6.54
N MET A 31 4.98 0.00 5.71
CA MET A 31 6.41 0.05 5.99
C MET A 31 6.91 1.49 5.84
N ASP A 32 7.64 2.00 6.84
CA ASP A 32 8.31 3.28 6.70
C ASP A 32 9.60 3.06 5.91
N PHE A 33 9.66 3.59 4.69
CA PHE A 33 10.86 3.54 3.87
C PHE A 33 11.83 4.63 4.32
N HIS A 34 12.86 4.25 5.06
CA HIS A 34 14.01 5.12 5.31
C HIS A 34 15.07 4.86 4.23
N PRO A 35 15.30 5.82 3.31
CA PRO A 35 16.43 5.69 2.41
C PRO A 35 17.72 5.74 3.24
N ARG A 36 18.49 4.65 3.23
CA ARG A 36 19.89 4.69 3.65
C ARG A 36 20.67 5.39 2.55
N ILE A 37 20.70 6.71 2.62
CA ILE A 37 21.64 7.55 1.86
C ILE A 37 22.99 7.46 2.56
#